data_AF-N1JC10-F1
#
_entry.id   AF-N1JC10-F1
#
_cell.length_a   1.000
_cell.length_b   1.000
_cell.length_c   1.000
_cell.angle_alpha   90.00
_cell.angle_beta   90.00
_cell.angle_gamma   90.00
#
_symmetry.space_group_name_H-M   'P 1'
#
loop_
_entity.id
_entity.type
_entity.pdbx_description
1 polymer ?
#
loop_
_entity_poly.entity_id
_entity_poly.type
_entity_poly.pdbx_seq_one_letter_code
_entity_poly.pdbx_strand_id
1 'polypeptide(L)'
;MNCILAILLKAATLSSDKSSLVITSINSETPYYGVFLPVEEIYFPTPEKHSHIYMTRNTFNGEGTYLRAYCSDKLNENAIIQKVGAGLYNSGNDKETRLVRTNVGLYSCLRAIEKLRLESENSEMRLSQIVGREECPRGTIASLAFWGYCSFYGTYSNIFPKAQVKGKQINADVPLHINDETYDGKLFVGMTTPPGKQFLAWYQGNLHVFLRTKENAWYLLTDPDGRHENGVLISKLAWLTNGPFMPLHQYLAARTSETGKVSRRKKCYKFVTCKYESSNSRLTHQMEDIKLEKLEVIYAQGDFGSSPRPEYINSWMREIIPKPTQQNHGSSSRSRDTDLWMNEIYPSPDPSAESSSSQ
;
A
#
# COMPACT_ATOMS: atom_id res chain seq x y z
N MET A 1 -5.19 12.56 -17.02
CA MET A 1 -6.00 11.37 -16.70
C MET A 1 -5.75 11.07 -15.23
N ASN A 2 -6.79 10.84 -14.44
CA ASN A 2 -6.64 10.54 -13.01
C ASN A 2 -6.73 9.04 -12.82
N CYS A 3 -5.93 8.48 -11.91
CA CYS A 3 -5.88 7.05 -11.66
C CYS A 3 -5.84 6.78 -10.16
N ILE A 4 -6.36 5.63 -9.75
CA ILE A 4 -6.20 5.08 -8.40
C ILE A 4 -5.66 3.67 -8.51
N LEU A 5 -5.04 3.20 -7.43
CA LEU A 5 -4.45 1.87 -7.38
C LEU A 5 -5.27 0.93 -6.50
N ALA A 6 -5.28 -0.33 -6.91
CA ALA A 6 -5.90 -1.42 -6.19
C ALA A 6 -4.90 -2.57 -6.08
N ILE A 7 -4.67 -3.03 -4.85
CA ILE A 7 -3.68 -4.06 -4.52
C ILE A 7 -4.40 -5.16 -3.73
N LEU A 8 -4.41 -6.37 -4.26
CA LEU A 8 -5.14 -7.50 -3.72
C LEU A 8 -4.18 -8.55 -3.16
N LEU A 9 -4.37 -8.95 -1.92
CA LEU A 9 -3.91 -10.25 -1.41
C LEU A 9 -4.95 -11.30 -1.72
N LYS A 10 -4.62 -12.25 -2.59
CA LYS A 10 -5.39 -13.47 -2.79
C LYS A 10 -4.79 -14.58 -1.93
N ALA A 11 -5.43 -14.85 -0.81
CA ALA A 11 -5.06 -15.94 0.10
C ALA A 11 -5.35 -17.31 -0.54
N ALA A 12 -4.72 -18.36 0.00
CA ALA A 12 -5.02 -19.74 -0.38
C ALA A 12 -6.45 -20.12 0.01
N THR A 13 -7.16 -20.84 -0.86
CA THR A 13 -8.57 -21.24 -0.66
C THR A 13 -8.78 -22.11 0.58
N LEU A 14 -7.74 -22.80 1.05
CA LEU A 14 -7.76 -23.68 2.23
C LEU A 14 -7.13 -23.03 3.47
N SER A 15 -6.71 -21.75 3.39
CA SER A 15 -6.17 -21.03 4.54
C SER A 15 -7.30 -20.43 5.38
N SER A 16 -7.05 -20.30 6.69
CA SER A 16 -7.84 -19.45 7.58
C SER A 16 -7.70 -17.96 7.27
N ASP A 17 -6.76 -17.58 6.40
CA ASP A 17 -6.52 -16.20 6.00
C ASP A 17 -7.55 -15.72 4.99
N LYS A 18 -8.08 -14.53 5.23
CA LYS A 18 -8.97 -13.87 4.27
C LYS A 18 -8.16 -13.09 3.25
N SER A 19 -8.66 -13.08 2.02
CA SER A 19 -8.16 -12.16 1.00
C SER A 19 -8.46 -10.71 1.41
N SER A 20 -7.58 -9.78 1.03
CA SER A 20 -7.72 -8.35 1.35
C SER A 20 -7.50 -7.52 0.10
N LEU A 21 -8.33 -6.51 -0.10
CA LEU A 21 -8.20 -5.55 -1.19
C LEU A 21 -7.90 -4.16 -0.61
N VAL A 22 -6.78 -3.58 -1.02
CA VAL A 22 -6.39 -2.21 -0.66
C VAL A 22 -6.65 -1.30 -1.85
N ILE A 23 -7.29 -0.15 -1.63
CA ILE A 23 -7.43 0.92 -2.61
C ILE A 23 -6.70 2.16 -2.10
N THR A 24 -5.90 2.78 -2.96
CA THR A 24 -5.10 3.97 -2.63
C THR A 24 -5.25 5.06 -3.68
N SER A 25 -5.22 6.32 -3.23
CA SER A 25 -5.01 7.47 -4.13
C SER A 25 -3.54 7.56 -4.53
N ILE A 26 -3.26 8.13 -5.70
CA ILE A 26 -1.89 8.45 -6.12
C ILE A 26 -1.56 9.87 -5.66
N ASN A 27 -2.52 10.80 -5.73
CA ASN A 27 -2.34 12.17 -5.27
C ASN A 27 -2.39 12.26 -3.72
N SER A 28 -1.60 13.19 -3.18
CA SER A 28 -1.45 13.54 -1.78
C SER A 28 -2.32 14.72 -1.35
N GLU A 29 -2.92 15.46 -2.30
CA GLU A 29 -3.87 16.53 -1.98
C GLU A 29 -5.11 15.98 -1.25
N THR A 30 -5.59 14.81 -1.68
CA THR A 30 -6.67 14.07 -1.02
C THR A 30 -6.22 12.63 -0.80
N PRO A 31 -5.37 12.38 0.20
CA PRO A 31 -4.82 11.05 0.44
C PRO A 31 -5.96 10.10 0.79
N TYR A 32 -5.91 8.90 0.24
CA TYR A 32 -6.88 7.86 0.53
C TYR A 32 -6.20 6.51 0.69
N TYR A 33 -6.62 5.80 1.73
CA TYR A 33 -6.29 4.40 2.00
C TYR A 33 -7.54 3.72 2.53
N GLY A 34 -7.97 2.66 1.84
CA GLY A 34 -9.10 1.84 2.26
C GLY A 34 -8.76 0.36 2.13
N VAL A 35 -9.21 -0.44 3.11
CA VAL A 35 -9.01 -1.90 3.14
C VAL A 35 -10.36 -2.59 3.15
N PHE A 36 -10.58 -3.44 2.17
CA PHE A 36 -11.84 -4.09 1.89
C PHE A 36 -11.69 -5.60 1.90
N LEU A 37 -12.76 -6.29 2.30
CA LEU A 37 -12.87 -7.73 2.13
C LEU A 37 -13.52 -7.99 0.77
N PRO A 38 -12.80 -8.58 -0.21
CA PRO A 38 -13.41 -8.98 -1.46
C PRO A 38 -14.43 -10.09 -1.20
N VAL A 39 -15.58 -10.01 -1.87
CA VAL A 39 -16.57 -11.08 -1.89
C VAL A 39 -16.02 -12.21 -2.78
N GLU A 40 -16.34 -13.46 -2.44
CA GLU A 40 -15.90 -14.63 -3.21
C GLU A 40 -16.15 -14.43 -4.72
N GLU A 41 -15.18 -14.83 -5.53
CA GLU A 41 -15.13 -14.68 -7.01
C GLU A 41 -14.93 -13.26 -7.57
N ILE A 42 -15.20 -12.19 -6.80
CA ILE A 42 -14.99 -10.79 -7.22
C ILE A 42 -13.82 -10.17 -6.44
N TYR A 43 -12.61 -10.46 -6.89
CA TYR A 43 -11.39 -9.94 -6.28
C TYR A 43 -11.15 -8.44 -6.55
N PHE A 44 -11.53 -7.98 -7.74
CA PHE A 44 -11.42 -6.58 -8.15
C PHE A 44 -12.75 -6.12 -8.75
N PRO A 45 -13.31 -4.98 -8.29
CA PRO A 45 -14.54 -4.44 -8.84
C PRO A 45 -14.48 -4.23 -10.36
N THR A 46 -15.57 -4.52 -11.05
CA THR A 46 -15.71 -4.17 -12.47
C THR A 46 -16.56 -2.89 -12.57
N PRO A 47 -16.03 -1.79 -13.12
CA PRO A 47 -16.80 -0.56 -13.26
C PRO A 47 -18.04 -0.76 -14.13
N GLU A 48 -19.11 -0.02 -13.83
CA GLU A 48 -20.31 -0.01 -14.66
C GLU A 48 -19.99 0.42 -16.10
N LYS A 49 -20.77 -0.09 -17.06
CA LYS A 49 -20.71 0.38 -18.44
C LYS A 49 -20.95 1.89 -18.48
N HIS A 50 -20.17 2.60 -19.29
CA HIS A 50 -20.26 4.06 -19.44
C HIS A 50 -19.92 4.88 -18.18
N SER A 51 -19.31 4.28 -17.16
CA SER A 51 -18.82 5.01 -15.96
C SER A 51 -17.65 5.96 -16.24
N HIS A 52 -17.07 5.91 -17.44
CA HIS A 52 -15.80 6.57 -17.80
C HIS A 52 -14.62 6.14 -16.93
N ILE A 53 -14.71 4.96 -16.31
CA ILE A 53 -13.62 4.33 -15.58
C ILE A 53 -13.11 3.16 -16.43
N TYR A 54 -11.82 3.19 -16.71
CA TYR A 54 -11.08 2.17 -17.44
C TYR A 54 -10.17 1.44 -16.46
N MET A 55 -9.97 0.14 -16.63
CA MET A 55 -9.14 -0.64 -15.71
C MET A 55 -8.08 -1.43 -16.45
N THR A 56 -6.93 -1.63 -15.80
CA THR A 56 -5.89 -2.51 -16.35
C THR A 56 -6.28 -3.98 -16.23
N ARG A 57 -5.74 -4.80 -17.13
CA ARG A 57 -5.98 -6.25 -17.11
C ARG A 57 -5.21 -6.90 -15.98
N ASN A 58 -5.84 -7.91 -15.39
CA ASN A 58 -5.21 -8.80 -14.43
C ASN A 58 -5.56 -10.25 -14.75
N THR A 59 -4.61 -11.15 -14.55
CA THR A 59 -4.80 -12.61 -14.61
C THR A 59 -4.44 -13.20 -13.26
N PHE A 60 -5.40 -13.84 -12.60
CA PHE A 60 -5.22 -14.41 -11.27
C PHE A 60 -4.76 -15.87 -11.37
N ASN A 61 -3.49 -16.13 -11.08
CA ASN A 61 -2.91 -17.48 -11.11
C ASN A 61 -2.43 -17.88 -9.71
N GLY A 62 -3.28 -18.61 -8.97
CA GLY A 62 -2.96 -19.07 -7.63
C GLY A 62 -2.99 -17.97 -6.56
N GLU A 63 -2.44 -18.26 -5.39
CA GLU A 63 -2.27 -17.29 -4.29
C GLU A 63 -1.26 -16.19 -4.66
N GLY A 64 -1.33 -15.03 -4.01
CA GLY A 64 -0.33 -13.97 -4.17
C GLY A 64 -0.88 -12.56 -4.07
N THR A 65 -0.02 -11.58 -4.38
CA THR A 65 -0.39 -10.17 -4.38
C THR A 65 -0.50 -9.65 -5.82
N TYR A 66 -1.65 -9.09 -6.15
CA TYR A 66 -2.05 -8.70 -7.51
C TYR A 66 -2.38 -7.21 -7.58
N LEU A 67 -2.24 -6.64 -8.77
CA LEU A 67 -2.37 -5.19 -9.00
C LEU A 67 -3.40 -4.85 -10.05
N ARG A 68 -4.14 -3.77 -9.82
CA ARG A 68 -5.02 -3.16 -10.82
C ARG A 68 -4.98 -1.65 -10.66
N ALA A 69 -5.10 -0.94 -11.76
CA ALA A 69 -5.35 0.49 -11.75
C ALA A 69 -6.73 0.77 -12.33
N TYR A 70 -7.38 1.79 -11.79
CA TYR A 70 -8.62 2.35 -12.34
C TYR A 70 -8.37 3.80 -12.69
N CYS A 71 -8.63 4.16 -13.95
CA CYS A 71 -8.33 5.48 -14.47
C CYS A 71 -9.56 6.11 -15.13
N SER A 72 -9.64 7.44 -15.11
CA SER A 72 -10.67 8.21 -15.81
C SER A 72 -10.10 9.48 -16.42
N ASP A 73 -10.61 9.83 -17.60
CA ASP A 73 -10.39 11.12 -18.25
C ASP A 73 -11.42 12.18 -17.84
N LYS A 74 -12.45 11.80 -17.07
CA LYS A 74 -13.55 12.67 -16.63
C LYS A 74 -13.64 12.83 -15.11
N LEU A 75 -13.33 11.77 -14.38
CA LEU A 75 -13.47 11.73 -12.92
C LEU A 75 -12.13 12.07 -12.24
N ASN A 76 -12.21 12.70 -11.08
CA ASN A 76 -11.09 12.82 -10.15
C ASN A 76 -10.95 11.53 -9.31
N GLU A 77 -9.84 11.38 -8.59
CA GLU A 77 -9.56 10.16 -7.81
C GLU A 77 -10.66 9.82 -6.81
N ASN A 78 -11.19 10.80 -6.08
CA ASN A 78 -12.26 10.58 -5.09
C ASN A 78 -13.53 10.02 -5.74
N ALA A 79 -13.93 10.53 -6.91
CA ALA A 79 -15.07 10.00 -7.65
C ALA A 79 -14.81 8.58 -8.19
N ILE A 80 -13.56 8.27 -8.58
CA ILE A 80 -13.17 6.91 -8.97
C ILE A 80 -13.25 5.98 -7.74
N ILE A 81 -12.70 6.39 -6.58
CA ILE A 81 -12.73 5.63 -5.32
C ILE A 81 -14.17 5.33 -4.91
N GLN A 82 -15.06 6.32 -4.93
CA GLN A 82 -16.47 6.12 -4.57
C GLN A 82 -17.17 5.11 -5.47
N LYS A 83 -16.91 5.16 -6.78
CA LYS A 83 -17.53 4.24 -7.76
C LYS A 83 -16.94 2.83 -7.69
N VAL A 84 -15.61 2.71 -7.58
CA VAL A 84 -14.92 1.41 -7.49
C VAL A 84 -15.18 0.76 -6.13
N GLY A 85 -15.23 1.56 -5.07
CA GLY A 85 -15.52 1.10 -3.72
C GLY A 85 -16.99 0.83 -3.43
N ALA A 86 -17.91 1.17 -4.35
CA ALA A 86 -19.32 0.93 -4.17
C ALA A 86 -19.61 -0.57 -4.01
N GLY A 87 -20.30 -0.94 -2.93
CA GLY A 87 -20.62 -2.33 -2.62
C GLY A 87 -19.46 -3.15 -2.05
N LEU A 88 -18.25 -2.60 -1.94
CA LEU A 88 -17.18 -3.25 -1.19
C LEU A 88 -17.44 -3.14 0.31
N TYR A 89 -17.29 -4.27 1.01
CA TYR A 89 -17.37 -4.28 2.46
C TYR A 89 -16.10 -3.65 3.05
N ASN A 90 -16.25 -2.44 3.60
CA ASN A 90 -15.15 -1.74 4.25
C ASN A 90 -14.84 -2.41 5.58
N SER A 91 -13.67 -3.04 5.65
CA SER A 91 -13.21 -3.74 6.83
C SER A 91 -12.86 -2.79 7.98
N GLY A 92 -12.62 -1.49 7.71
CA GLY A 92 -12.19 -0.52 8.71
C GLY A 92 -13.18 -0.29 9.86
N ASN A 93 -14.47 -0.56 9.66
CA ASN A 93 -15.51 -0.25 10.65
C ASN A 93 -15.93 -1.44 11.53
N ASP A 94 -15.52 -2.66 11.17
CA ASP A 94 -15.97 -3.86 11.87
C ASP A 94 -14.77 -4.71 12.31
N LYS A 95 -14.39 -4.54 13.58
CA LYS A 95 -13.27 -5.26 14.20
C LYS A 95 -13.54 -6.77 14.27
N GLU A 96 -14.80 -7.19 14.25
CA GLU A 96 -15.20 -8.59 14.39
C GLU A 96 -15.03 -9.35 13.05
N THR A 97 -15.34 -8.71 11.92
CA THR A 97 -15.12 -9.27 10.57
C THR A 97 -13.67 -9.24 10.12
N ARG A 98 -12.86 -8.31 10.67
CA ARG A 98 -11.42 -8.21 10.38
C ARG A 98 -10.56 -9.29 11.05
N LEU A 99 -11.12 -10.36 11.63
CA LEU A 99 -10.39 -11.59 12.03
C LEU A 99 -9.75 -12.30 10.81
N VAL A 100 -8.95 -11.56 10.03
CA VAL A 100 -8.27 -11.84 8.75
C VAL A 100 -7.10 -12.78 8.96
N ARG A 101 -6.69 -12.97 10.22
CA ARG A 101 -6.17 -14.23 10.68
C ARG A 101 -7.15 -14.70 11.74
N THR A 102 -7.81 -15.84 11.53
CA THR A 102 -8.15 -16.68 12.69
C THR A 102 -6.79 -17.10 13.24
N ASN A 103 -6.13 -16.21 13.98
CA ASN A 103 -4.77 -16.45 14.43
C ASN A 103 -4.94 -17.54 15.48
N VAL A 104 -4.73 -18.78 15.04
CA VAL A 104 -4.89 -19.98 15.85
C VAL A 104 -3.88 -19.84 16.98
N GLY A 105 -4.35 -19.33 18.12
CA GLY A 105 -3.49 -18.96 19.24
C GLY A 105 -3.69 -17.56 19.80
N LEU A 106 -4.54 -16.69 19.22
CA LEU A 106 -4.83 -15.37 19.79
C LEU A 106 -5.33 -15.48 21.23
N TYR A 107 -6.33 -16.33 21.45
CA TYR A 107 -6.90 -16.55 22.77
C TYR A 107 -6.01 -17.39 23.70
N SER A 108 -5.13 -18.25 23.19
CA SER A 108 -4.14 -18.92 24.05
C SER A 108 -3.10 -17.92 24.53
N CYS A 109 -2.62 -17.05 23.65
CA CYS A 109 -1.63 -16.04 23.98
C CYS A 109 -2.19 -15.02 24.95
N LEU A 110 -3.42 -14.55 24.72
CA LEU A 110 -4.12 -13.66 25.66
C LEU A 110 -4.23 -14.27 27.05
N ARG A 111 -4.64 -15.55 27.16
CA ARG A 111 -4.72 -16.26 28.44
C ARG A 111 -3.35 -16.42 29.11
N ALA A 112 -2.30 -16.71 28.34
CA ALA A 112 -0.95 -16.81 28.87
C ALA A 112 -0.45 -15.47 29.44
N ILE A 113 -0.76 -14.37 28.74
CA ILE A 113 -0.47 -13.00 29.21
C ILE A 113 -1.25 -12.68 30.48
N GLU A 114 -2.54 -13.01 30.54
CA GLU A 114 -3.36 -12.79 31.73
C GLU A 114 -2.86 -13.58 32.94
N LYS A 115 -2.44 -14.83 32.74
CA LYS A 115 -1.81 -15.66 33.77
C LYS A 115 -0.49 -15.05 34.27
N LEU A 116 0.38 -14.64 33.35
CA LEU A 116 1.63 -13.95 33.69
C LEU A 116 1.38 -12.70 34.54
N ARG A 117 0.32 -11.94 34.23
CA ARG A 117 -0.03 -10.72 34.96
C ARG A 117 -0.45 -11.01 36.40
N LEU A 118 -1.15 -12.11 36.62
CA LEU A 118 -1.58 -12.55 37.96
C LEU A 118 -0.38 -13.01 38.78
N GLU A 119 0.57 -13.72 38.16
CA GLU A 119 1.79 -14.21 38.80
C GLU A 119 2.78 -13.07 39.13
N SER A 120 2.72 -11.96 38.41
CA SER A 120 3.73 -10.90 38.51
C SER A 120 3.47 -9.83 39.58
N GLU A 121 2.44 -10.00 40.44
CA GLU A 121 2.09 -9.12 41.57
C GLU A 121 2.19 -7.60 41.28
N ASN A 122 1.66 -7.14 40.13
CA ASN A 122 1.71 -5.75 39.64
C ASN A 122 3.09 -5.24 39.17
N SER A 123 4.08 -6.10 38.99
CA SER A 123 5.30 -5.72 38.27
C SER A 123 5.00 -5.41 36.79
N GLU A 124 5.85 -4.55 36.22
CA GLU A 124 5.79 -4.18 34.81
C GLU A 124 5.90 -5.43 33.93
N MET A 125 4.90 -5.65 33.07
CA MET A 125 4.92 -6.74 32.11
C MET A 125 5.82 -6.39 30.93
N ARG A 126 6.74 -7.29 30.60
CA ARG A 126 7.71 -7.11 29.52
C ARG A 126 7.47 -8.08 28.37
N LEU A 127 7.70 -7.63 27.16
CA LEU A 127 7.54 -8.43 25.95
C LEU A 127 8.51 -9.62 25.94
N SER A 128 9.70 -9.48 26.51
CA SER A 128 10.67 -10.56 26.72
C SER A 128 10.14 -11.75 27.52
N GLN A 129 9.09 -11.56 28.34
CA GLN A 129 8.45 -12.64 29.09
C GLN A 129 7.43 -13.44 28.25
N ILE A 130 7.03 -12.90 27.10
CA ILE A 130 5.95 -13.39 26.24
C ILE A 130 6.52 -13.99 24.95
N VAL A 131 7.51 -13.32 24.35
CA VAL A 131 8.17 -13.78 23.11
C VAL A 131 8.80 -15.15 23.34
N GLY A 132 8.55 -16.06 22.40
CA GLY A 132 9.09 -17.43 22.42
C GLY A 132 8.27 -18.42 23.26
N ARG A 133 7.20 -17.99 23.92
CA ARG A 133 6.25 -18.90 24.56
C ARG A 133 5.44 -19.68 23.53
N GLU A 134 5.24 -20.97 23.77
CA GLU A 134 4.45 -21.85 22.91
C GLU A 134 2.99 -21.37 22.81
N GLU A 135 2.43 -20.85 23.89
CA GLU A 135 1.06 -20.34 23.94
C GLU A 135 0.87 -19.05 23.13
N CYS A 136 1.96 -18.39 22.74
CA CYS A 136 2.01 -17.19 21.93
C CYS A 136 2.70 -17.44 20.58
N PRO A 137 1.99 -18.03 19.60
CA PRO A 137 2.52 -18.27 18.27
C PRO A 137 2.96 -16.98 17.57
N ARG A 138 3.82 -17.16 16.57
CA ARG A 138 4.33 -16.11 15.67
C ARG A 138 3.23 -15.20 15.15
N GLY A 139 3.46 -13.89 15.13
CA GLY A 139 2.51 -12.88 14.64
C GLY A 139 1.31 -12.61 15.55
N THR A 140 1.12 -13.39 16.62
CA THR A 140 -0.02 -13.24 17.55
C THR A 140 0.12 -12.02 18.45
N ILE A 141 1.35 -11.67 18.83
CA ILE A 141 1.63 -10.53 19.72
C ILE A 141 1.18 -9.22 19.07
N ALA A 142 1.57 -8.96 17.82
CA ALA A 142 1.08 -7.80 17.08
C ALA A 142 -0.43 -7.86 16.83
N SER A 143 -1.01 -9.05 16.62
CA SER A 143 -2.46 -9.19 16.52
C SER A 143 -3.17 -8.74 17.80
N LEU A 144 -2.67 -9.09 18.99
CA LEU A 144 -3.26 -8.62 20.26
C LEU A 144 -3.31 -7.09 20.36
N ALA A 145 -2.25 -6.42 19.89
CA ALA A 145 -2.22 -4.96 19.83
C ALA A 145 -3.24 -4.41 18.82
N PHE A 146 -3.25 -4.97 17.60
CA PHE A 146 -4.14 -4.57 16.52
C PHE A 146 -5.62 -4.69 16.88
N TRP A 147 -5.97 -5.74 17.62
CA TRP A 147 -7.33 -5.97 18.11
C TRP A 147 -7.69 -5.19 19.37
N GLY A 148 -6.73 -4.48 19.98
CA GLY A 148 -6.97 -3.71 21.19
C GLY A 148 -7.12 -4.56 22.45
N TYR A 149 -6.57 -5.79 22.46
CA TYR A 149 -6.50 -6.61 23.67
C TYR A 149 -5.36 -6.16 24.60
N CYS A 150 -4.28 -5.63 24.03
CA CYS A 150 -3.14 -5.09 24.78
C CYS A 150 -2.65 -3.80 24.09
N SER A 151 -1.94 -2.95 24.84
CA SER A 151 -1.19 -1.84 24.25
C SER A 151 0.28 -1.94 24.62
N PHE A 152 1.13 -1.41 23.74
CA PHE A 152 2.58 -1.54 23.87
C PHE A 152 3.24 -0.18 24.01
N TYR A 153 4.30 -0.10 24.80
CA TYR A 153 5.16 1.07 24.95
C TYR A 153 6.63 0.63 25.02
N GLY A 154 7.57 1.56 25.12
CA GLY A 154 8.99 1.24 25.20
C GLY A 154 9.71 1.26 23.85
N THR A 155 10.92 0.70 23.83
CA THR A 155 11.89 0.84 22.73
C THR A 155 11.47 0.11 21.46
N TYR A 156 10.55 -0.84 21.51
CA TYR A 156 10.12 -1.55 20.30
C TYR A 156 8.64 -1.35 19.97
N SER A 157 8.01 -0.28 20.48
CA SER A 157 6.56 -0.09 20.40
C SER A 157 6.04 0.53 19.10
N ASN A 158 6.91 1.06 18.25
CA ASN A 158 6.55 1.83 17.04
C ASN A 158 5.86 1.00 15.95
N ILE A 159 5.83 -0.32 16.07
CA ILE A 159 5.19 -1.26 15.15
C ILE A 159 3.75 -1.59 15.55
N PHE A 160 3.32 -1.16 16.73
CA PHE A 160 1.98 -1.40 17.24
C PHE A 160 1.10 -0.14 17.11
N PRO A 161 -0.24 -0.32 17.07
CA PRO A 161 -1.20 0.76 17.25
C PRO A 161 -0.88 1.65 18.45
N LYS A 162 -1.13 2.95 18.32
CA LYS A 162 -0.87 3.93 19.41
C LYS A 162 -1.97 3.91 20.49
N ALA A 163 -3.12 3.33 20.18
CA ALA A 163 -4.25 3.24 21.08
C ALA A 163 -3.87 2.53 22.38
N GLN A 164 -4.20 3.17 23.51
CA GLN A 164 -3.89 2.63 24.84
C GLN A 164 -5.02 1.74 25.34
N VAL A 165 -4.66 0.61 25.92
CA VAL A 165 -5.59 -0.32 26.57
C VAL A 165 -5.35 -0.25 28.07
N LYS A 166 -6.29 0.37 28.79
CA LYS A 166 -6.16 0.61 30.23
C LYS A 166 -5.91 -0.71 30.97
N GLY A 167 -4.85 -0.74 31.79
CA GLY A 167 -4.51 -1.89 32.61
C GLY A 167 -3.97 -3.11 31.84
N LYS A 168 -3.76 -3.02 30.52
CA LYS A 168 -3.19 -4.09 29.68
C LYS A 168 -1.99 -3.60 28.87
N GLN A 169 -1.16 -2.76 29.49
CA GLN A 169 0.08 -2.26 28.92
C GLN A 169 1.21 -3.29 29.07
N ILE A 170 2.04 -3.39 28.04
CA ILE A 170 3.22 -4.27 27.95
C ILE A 170 4.41 -3.44 27.46
N ASN A 171 5.53 -3.50 28.17
CA ASN A 171 6.79 -2.88 27.75
C ASN A 171 7.43 -3.72 26.64
N ALA A 172 7.49 -3.18 25.42
CA ALA A 172 8.19 -3.74 24.27
C ALA A 172 9.70 -3.49 24.44
N ASP A 173 10.33 -4.32 25.27
CA ASP A 173 11.75 -4.26 25.65
C ASP A 173 12.67 -5.06 24.71
N VAL A 174 12.09 -5.90 23.85
CA VAL A 174 12.79 -6.69 22.83
C VAL A 174 12.13 -6.51 21.46
N PRO A 175 12.87 -6.65 20.35
CA PRO A 175 12.28 -6.62 19.01
C PRO A 175 11.45 -7.88 18.73
N LEU A 176 10.58 -7.80 17.72
CA LEU A 176 9.95 -8.97 17.09
C LEU A 176 10.71 -9.36 15.82
N HIS A 177 10.48 -10.55 15.26
CA HIS A 177 11.07 -10.91 13.96
C HIS A 177 10.11 -10.59 12.81
N ILE A 178 10.58 -9.85 11.80
CA ILE A 178 9.71 -9.40 10.69
C ILE A 178 9.04 -10.55 9.93
N ASN A 179 9.71 -11.70 9.85
CA ASN A 179 9.22 -12.91 9.19
C ASN A 179 7.95 -13.46 9.85
N ASP A 180 7.86 -13.30 11.17
CA ASP A 180 6.75 -13.81 11.98
C ASP A 180 5.54 -12.85 11.95
N GLU A 181 5.81 -11.57 11.69
CA GLU A 181 4.80 -10.51 11.73
C GLU A 181 4.13 -10.27 10.36
N THR A 182 4.84 -10.51 9.25
CA THR A 182 4.31 -10.32 7.90
C THR A 182 3.53 -11.54 7.40
N TYR A 183 2.82 -11.41 6.28
CA TYR A 183 2.07 -12.51 5.66
C TYR A 183 3.00 -13.60 5.12
N ASP A 184 3.12 -14.72 5.83
CA ASP A 184 4.07 -15.82 5.57
C ASP A 184 5.52 -15.36 5.39
N GLY A 185 5.93 -14.27 6.03
CA GLY A 185 7.25 -13.70 5.81
C GLY A 185 7.45 -13.01 4.47
N LYS A 186 6.39 -12.86 3.67
CA LYS A 186 6.46 -12.39 2.29
C LYS A 186 6.49 -10.86 2.24
N LEU A 187 7.52 -10.34 1.58
CA LEU A 187 7.70 -8.97 1.16
C LEU A 187 7.55 -8.87 -0.35
N PHE A 188 7.17 -7.69 -0.82
CA PHE A 188 6.93 -7.38 -2.22
C PHE A 188 7.60 -6.04 -2.55
N VAL A 189 7.92 -5.81 -3.83
CA VAL A 189 8.49 -4.54 -4.33
C VAL A 189 9.73 -4.10 -3.53
N GLY A 190 10.91 -4.63 -3.87
CA GLY A 190 12.15 -4.27 -3.21
C GLY A 190 12.86 -3.09 -3.90
N MET A 191 12.54 -1.85 -3.54
CA MET A 191 13.17 -0.66 -4.15
C MET A 191 14.21 -0.03 -3.24
N THR A 192 15.42 0.20 -3.76
CA THR A 192 16.48 0.89 -3.02
C THR A 192 16.39 2.40 -3.28
N THR A 193 16.06 3.16 -2.25
CA THR A 193 16.02 4.62 -2.26
C THR A 193 16.51 5.12 -0.90
N PRO A 194 17.29 6.21 -0.83
CA PRO A 194 17.70 6.74 0.47
C PRO A 194 16.50 6.83 1.43
N PRO A 195 16.64 6.39 2.69
CA PRO A 195 17.87 5.94 3.34
C PRO A 195 18.14 4.42 3.29
N GLY A 196 17.39 3.62 2.54
CA GLY A 196 17.56 2.17 2.55
C GLY A 196 16.81 1.43 1.44
N LYS A 197 16.35 0.21 1.72
CA LYS A 197 15.51 -0.55 0.80
C LYS A 197 14.10 -0.61 1.33
N GLN A 198 13.15 -0.16 0.53
CA GLN A 198 11.73 -0.15 0.85
C GLN A 198 11.04 -1.38 0.29
N PHE A 199 10.03 -1.85 1.02
CA PHE A 199 9.26 -3.04 0.71
C PHE A 199 7.78 -2.82 1.03
N LEU A 200 6.91 -3.36 0.19
CA LEU A 200 5.51 -3.58 0.55
C LEU A 200 5.38 -4.91 1.29
N ALA A 201 4.59 -4.96 2.35
CA ALA A 201 4.23 -6.22 2.97
C ALA A 201 2.85 -6.14 3.62
N TRP A 202 2.17 -7.29 3.65
CA TRP A 202 0.92 -7.44 4.38
C TRP A 202 1.24 -7.69 5.86
N TYR A 203 0.77 -6.81 6.73
CA TYR A 203 0.96 -6.85 8.18
C TYR A 203 -0.38 -6.60 8.84
N GLN A 204 -0.82 -7.54 9.69
CA GLN A 204 -2.13 -7.50 10.36
C GLN A 204 -3.32 -7.23 9.40
N GLY A 205 -3.29 -7.85 8.22
CA GLY A 205 -4.34 -7.71 7.19
C GLY A 205 -4.33 -6.40 6.41
N ASN A 206 -3.37 -5.51 6.68
CA ASN A 206 -3.20 -4.22 6.02
C ASN A 206 -1.93 -4.23 5.18
N LEU A 207 -1.89 -3.43 4.12
CA LEU A 207 -0.68 -3.27 3.32
C LEU A 207 0.14 -2.10 3.87
N HIS A 208 1.42 -2.34 4.07
CA HIS A 208 2.31 -1.39 4.71
C HIS A 208 3.62 -1.23 3.95
N VAL A 209 4.28 -0.09 4.14
CA VAL A 209 5.63 0.16 3.63
C VAL A 209 6.62 -0.05 4.77
N PHE A 210 7.60 -0.92 4.52
CA PHE A 210 8.72 -1.22 5.41
C PHE A 210 10.00 -0.67 4.81
N LEU A 211 10.90 -0.24 5.67
CA LEU A 211 12.25 0.20 5.32
C LEU A 211 13.26 -0.70 6.02
N ARG A 212 14.17 -1.28 5.24
CA ARG A 212 15.39 -1.93 5.72
C ARG A 212 16.56 -0.98 5.52
N THR A 213 17.22 -0.55 6.58
CA THR A 213 18.42 0.28 6.46
C THR A 213 19.64 -0.56 6.09
N LYS A 214 20.79 0.11 5.87
CA LYS A 214 22.05 -0.58 5.58
C LYS A 214 22.53 -1.43 6.75
N GLU A 215 22.16 -1.04 7.97
CA GLU A 215 22.43 -1.76 9.22
C GLU A 215 21.50 -2.95 9.43
N ASN A 216 20.67 -3.30 8.44
CA ASN A 216 19.66 -4.37 8.51
C ASN A 216 18.55 -4.15 9.55
N ALA A 217 18.36 -2.92 10.02
CA ALA A 217 17.25 -2.57 10.90
C ALA A 217 15.96 -2.37 10.09
N TRP A 218 14.85 -2.91 10.60
CA TRP A 218 13.53 -2.77 9.98
C TRP A 218 12.66 -1.74 10.68
N TYR A 219 12.11 -0.83 9.88
CA TYR A 219 11.19 0.20 10.31
C TYR A 219 9.89 0.12 9.51
N LEU A 220 8.76 0.14 10.21
CA LEU A 220 7.46 0.39 9.60
C LEU A 220 7.38 1.88 9.25
N LEU A 221 7.20 2.26 7.98
CA LEU A 221 7.09 3.66 7.56
C LEU A 221 5.65 4.18 7.64
N THR A 222 4.71 3.36 7.18
CA THR A 222 3.26 3.62 7.28
C THR A 222 2.77 3.55 8.71
N ASP A 223 1.68 4.25 9.04
CA ASP A 223 1.08 4.20 10.37
C ASP A 223 0.29 2.86 10.53
N PRO A 224 0.52 2.08 11.62
CA PRO A 224 -0.16 0.81 11.85
C PRO A 224 -1.69 0.96 12.02
N ASP A 225 -2.18 2.15 12.37
CA ASP A 225 -3.62 2.42 12.51
C ASP A 225 -4.34 2.59 11.16
N GLY A 226 -3.63 2.49 10.03
CA GLY A 226 -4.23 2.49 8.70
C GLY A 226 -4.71 3.87 8.23
N ARG A 227 -3.94 4.93 8.53
CA ARG A 227 -4.27 6.30 8.14
C ARG A 227 -4.31 6.49 6.62
N HIS A 228 -5.07 7.47 6.15
CA HIS A 228 -5.22 7.76 4.71
C HIS A 228 -3.88 8.08 4.02
N GLU A 229 -2.95 8.70 4.73
CA GLU A 229 -1.60 9.02 4.24
C GLU A 229 -0.77 7.77 3.89
N ASN A 230 -1.11 6.60 4.46
CA ASN A 230 -0.49 5.34 4.05
C ASN A 230 -0.66 5.08 2.56
N GLY A 231 -1.81 5.49 2.01
CA GLY A 231 -2.13 5.30 0.59
C GLY A 231 -1.13 6.01 -0.31
N VAL A 232 -0.69 7.21 0.06
CA VAL A 232 0.30 7.98 -0.70
C VAL A 232 1.65 7.25 -0.73
N LEU A 233 2.13 6.75 0.42
CA LEU A 233 3.40 6.02 0.49
C LEU A 233 3.36 4.71 -0.29
N ILE A 234 2.27 3.95 -0.15
CA ILE A 234 2.05 2.68 -0.86
C ILE A 234 2.00 2.93 -2.37
N SER A 235 1.19 3.90 -2.79
CA SER A 235 1.08 4.28 -4.20
C SER A 235 2.40 4.76 -4.75
N LYS A 236 3.14 5.61 -4.02
CA LYS A 236 4.46 6.09 -4.44
C LYS A 236 5.38 4.90 -4.72
N LEU A 237 5.52 3.96 -3.78
CA LEU A 237 6.38 2.79 -3.96
C LEU A 237 5.93 1.91 -5.15
N ALA A 238 4.62 1.72 -5.34
CA ALA A 238 4.09 0.92 -6.44
C ALA A 238 4.18 1.62 -7.81
N TRP A 239 4.13 2.95 -7.85
CA TRP A 239 4.01 3.77 -9.06
C TRP A 239 5.35 4.25 -9.64
N LEU A 240 6.48 4.01 -8.96
CA LEU A 240 7.81 4.47 -9.40
C LEU A 240 8.25 3.87 -10.75
N THR A 241 9.30 4.46 -11.34
CA THR A 241 9.86 4.17 -12.68
C THR A 241 10.34 2.73 -12.92
N ASN A 242 10.59 1.97 -11.87
CA ASN A 242 10.85 0.51 -11.93
C ASN A 242 9.84 -0.28 -11.09
N GLY A 243 8.76 0.38 -10.68
CA GLY A 243 7.68 -0.20 -9.93
C GLY A 243 6.76 -1.04 -10.83
N PRO A 244 5.90 -1.84 -10.23
CA PRO A 244 5.05 -2.76 -10.97
C PRO A 244 3.98 -2.06 -11.84
N PHE A 245 3.73 -0.76 -11.65
CA PHE A 245 2.87 0.05 -12.52
C PHE A 245 3.60 0.77 -13.67
N MET A 246 4.94 0.69 -13.76
CA MET A 246 5.57 0.22 -14.99
C MET A 246 4.91 0.61 -16.35
N PRO A 247 4.28 -0.37 -17.00
CA PRO A 247 3.58 -0.19 -18.28
C PRO A 247 2.51 0.91 -18.29
N LEU A 248 1.76 1.10 -17.19
CA LEU A 248 0.72 2.12 -17.12
C LEU A 248 1.31 3.53 -17.10
N HIS A 249 2.40 3.71 -16.37
CA HIS A 249 3.12 4.97 -16.30
C HIS A 249 3.63 5.40 -17.69
N GLN A 250 4.25 4.47 -18.43
CA GLN A 250 4.71 4.71 -19.80
C GLN A 250 3.56 5.08 -20.74
N TYR A 251 2.43 4.37 -20.64
CA TYR A 251 1.23 4.68 -21.42
C TYR A 251 0.71 6.10 -21.15
N LEU A 252 0.63 6.50 -19.88
CA LEU A 252 0.19 7.83 -19.48
C LEU A 252 1.11 8.94 -20.01
N ALA A 253 2.43 8.75 -19.91
CA ALA A 253 3.43 9.69 -20.41
C ALA A 253 3.40 9.85 -21.94
N ALA A 254 3.21 8.74 -22.68
CA ALA A 254 3.03 8.80 -24.12
C ALA A 254 1.82 9.67 -24.51
N ARG A 255 0.69 9.51 -23.81
CA ARG A 255 -0.52 10.28 -24.10
C ARG A 255 -0.40 11.78 -23.80
N THR A 256 0.26 12.16 -22.70
CA THR A 256 0.47 13.59 -22.42
C THR A 256 1.32 14.23 -23.51
N SER A 257 2.34 13.54 -24.03
CA SER A 257 3.18 14.04 -25.14
C SER A 257 2.41 14.17 -26.48
N GLU A 258 1.45 13.29 -26.74
CA GLU A 258 0.64 13.32 -27.97
C GLU A 258 -0.38 14.46 -28.02
N THR A 259 -0.88 14.92 -26.87
CA THR A 259 -1.86 16.03 -26.82
C THR A 259 -1.32 17.37 -27.35
N GLY A 260 0.02 17.51 -27.46
CA GLY A 260 0.67 18.63 -28.14
C GLY A 260 0.80 18.49 -29.67
N LYS A 261 0.49 17.32 -30.24
CA LYS A 261 0.68 17.00 -31.68
C LYS A 261 -0.57 16.40 -32.31
N VAL A 262 -1.74 17.02 -32.17
CA VAL A 262 -2.92 16.58 -32.91
C VAL A 262 -2.89 17.09 -34.35
N SER A 263 -2.12 16.42 -35.21
CA SER A 263 -2.39 16.38 -36.65
C SER A 263 -3.50 15.36 -36.90
N ARG A 264 -4.66 15.83 -37.35
CA ARG A 264 -5.81 15.01 -37.77
C ARG A 264 -5.46 14.18 -39.01
N ARG A 265 -4.69 13.09 -38.88
CA ARG A 265 -4.54 12.12 -39.97
C ARG A 265 -5.71 11.12 -39.95
N LYS A 266 -6.74 11.43 -40.74
CA LYS A 266 -7.74 10.45 -41.18
C LYS A 266 -7.06 9.48 -42.16
N LYS A 267 -6.71 8.27 -41.73
CA LYS A 267 -6.48 7.16 -42.64
C LYS A 267 -7.79 6.39 -42.79
N CYS A 268 -8.49 6.64 -43.90
CA CYS A 268 -9.56 5.78 -44.39
C CYS A 268 -9.02 5.08 -45.63
N TYR A 269 -8.87 3.75 -45.59
CA TYR A 269 -8.64 2.96 -46.79
C TYR A 269 -9.98 2.65 -47.44
N LYS A 270 -10.00 2.73 -48.77
CA LYS A 270 -11.19 2.55 -49.61
C LYS A 270 -11.79 1.15 -49.39
N PHE A 271 -13.10 1.12 -49.14
CA PHE A 271 -14.01 -0.04 -49.16
C PHE A 271 -13.88 -1.12 -48.06
N VAL A 272 -13.96 -0.75 -46.78
CA VAL A 272 -14.63 -1.55 -45.73
C VAL A 272 -15.24 -0.56 -44.73
N THR A 273 -16.46 -0.79 -44.26
CA THR A 273 -17.17 0.05 -43.27
C THR A 273 -16.25 0.43 -42.10
N CYS A 274 -15.84 1.70 -42.02
CA CYS A 274 -15.15 2.23 -40.87
C CYS A 274 -16.11 2.22 -39.68
N LYS A 275 -16.10 1.17 -38.84
CA LYS A 275 -16.69 1.27 -37.51
C LYS A 275 -15.88 2.33 -36.77
N TYR A 276 -16.49 3.50 -36.57
CA TYR A 276 -15.88 4.57 -35.79
C TYR A 276 -15.85 4.11 -34.34
N GLU A 277 -14.69 3.62 -33.92
CA GLU A 277 -14.47 3.31 -32.53
C GLU A 277 -14.55 4.61 -31.72
N SER A 278 -15.43 4.64 -30.73
CA SER A 278 -15.54 5.81 -29.85
C SER A 278 -14.21 6.01 -29.09
N SER A 279 -13.88 7.25 -28.74
CA SER A 279 -12.68 7.52 -27.93
C SER A 279 -12.67 6.71 -26.63
N ASN A 280 -13.84 6.46 -26.03
CA ASN A 280 -13.96 5.70 -24.78
C ASN A 280 -13.70 4.20 -24.98
N SER A 281 -14.21 3.61 -26.07
CA SER A 281 -13.96 2.19 -26.37
C SER A 281 -12.48 1.96 -26.67
N ARG A 282 -11.84 2.89 -27.40
CA ARG A 282 -10.40 2.84 -27.64
C ARG A 282 -9.60 2.88 -26.33
N LEU A 283 -9.96 3.76 -25.40
CA LEU A 283 -9.28 3.85 -24.09
C LEU A 283 -9.51 2.62 -23.23
N THR A 284 -10.69 2.02 -23.32
CA THR A 284 -11.00 0.76 -22.62
C THR A 284 -10.05 -0.34 -23.10
N HIS A 285 -9.96 -0.55 -24.41
CA HIS A 285 -9.06 -1.56 -24.97
C HIS A 285 -7.57 -1.28 -24.68
N GLN A 286 -7.13 -0.03 -24.82
CA GLN A 286 -5.74 0.34 -24.50
C GLN A 286 -5.39 0.09 -23.03
N MET A 287 -6.33 0.32 -22.11
CA MET A 287 -6.12 0.01 -20.68
C MET A 287 -6.15 -1.49 -20.42
N GLU A 288 -7.02 -2.25 -21.09
CA GLU A 288 -7.05 -3.72 -21.01
C GLU A 288 -5.79 -4.40 -21.59
N ASP A 289 -5.09 -3.74 -22.51
CA ASP A 289 -3.82 -4.24 -23.05
C ASP A 289 -2.67 -4.09 -22.04
N ILE A 290 -2.81 -3.22 -21.04
CA ILE A 290 -1.83 -3.04 -19.97
C ILE A 290 -1.99 -4.19 -18.98
N LYS A 291 -1.05 -5.13 -19.03
CA LYS A 291 -0.96 -6.25 -18.11
C LYS A 291 -0.12 -5.86 -16.91
N LEU A 292 -0.70 -5.99 -15.72
CA LEU A 292 0.04 -5.88 -14.45
C LEU A 292 0.21 -7.28 -13.87
N GLU A 293 1.47 -7.63 -13.60
CA GLU A 293 1.81 -8.98 -13.14
C GLU A 293 1.65 -9.12 -11.62
N LYS A 294 1.60 -10.38 -11.18
CA LYS A 294 1.68 -10.73 -9.76
C LYS A 294 3.01 -10.23 -9.19
N LEU A 295 2.98 -9.65 -7.99
CA LEU A 295 4.20 -9.18 -7.34
C LEU A 295 5.12 -10.33 -6.98
N GLU A 296 6.41 -10.15 -7.27
CA GLU A 296 7.47 -11.06 -6.84
C GLU A 296 7.60 -11.07 -5.31
N VAL A 297 7.88 -12.26 -4.79
CA VAL A 297 8.02 -12.50 -3.35
C VAL A 297 9.49 -12.46 -2.96
N ILE A 298 9.77 -11.72 -1.88
CA ILE A 298 11.04 -11.71 -1.17
C ILE A 298 10.76 -12.14 0.26
N TYR A 299 11.62 -12.94 0.88
CA TYR A 299 11.41 -13.37 2.26
C TYR A 299 12.08 -12.41 3.26
N ALA A 300 11.33 -12.01 4.28
CA ALA A 300 11.77 -11.12 5.33
C ALA A 300 12.69 -11.87 6.31
N GLN A 301 13.74 -11.19 6.79
CA GLN A 301 14.64 -11.71 7.82
C GLN A 301 15.16 -10.57 8.68
N GLY A 302 15.34 -10.83 9.97
CA GLY A 302 15.88 -9.88 10.95
C GLY A 302 14.85 -9.31 11.92
N ASP A 303 15.31 -8.35 12.71
CA ASP A 303 14.57 -7.78 13.82
C ASP A 303 13.75 -6.56 13.41
N PHE A 304 12.54 -6.48 13.96
CA PHE A 304 11.49 -5.53 13.63
C PHE A 304 11.13 -4.68 14.84
N GLY A 305 11.07 -3.37 14.61
CA GLY A 305 10.56 -2.40 15.59
C GLY A 305 11.62 -1.61 16.32
N SER A 306 12.85 -1.49 15.81
CA SER A 306 13.85 -0.60 16.42
C SER A 306 13.30 0.83 16.63
N SER A 307 13.42 1.37 17.85
CA SER A 307 13.08 2.75 18.22
C SER A 307 14.24 3.40 18.99
N PRO A 308 14.40 4.74 18.91
CA PRO A 308 13.66 5.64 18.03
C PRO A 308 14.02 5.42 16.57
N ARG A 309 13.02 5.58 15.69
CA ARG A 309 13.28 5.72 14.25
C ARG A 309 14.28 6.87 14.09
N PRO A 310 15.46 6.65 13.48
CA PRO A 310 16.47 7.68 13.35
C PRO A 310 15.91 8.96 12.73
N GLU A 311 16.35 10.12 13.23
CA GLU A 311 15.77 11.41 12.83
C GLU A 311 15.94 11.71 11.34
N TYR A 312 16.99 11.17 10.69
CA TYR A 312 17.15 11.28 9.24
C TYR A 312 16.00 10.61 8.47
N ILE A 313 15.44 9.50 8.97
CA ILE A 313 14.27 8.84 8.36
C ILE A 313 13.03 9.71 8.58
N ASN A 314 12.87 10.28 9.77
CA ASN A 314 11.77 11.21 10.04
C ASN A 314 11.84 12.45 9.15
N SER A 315 13.02 13.03 8.96
CA SER A 315 13.24 14.17 8.07
C SER A 315 12.87 13.83 6.64
N TRP A 316 13.40 12.71 6.13
CA TRP A 316 13.10 12.22 4.80
C TRP A 316 11.61 11.94 4.56
N MET A 317 10.89 11.38 5.54
CA MET A 317 9.43 11.20 5.39
C MET A 317 8.66 12.53 5.39
N ARG A 318 9.12 13.54 6.13
CA ARG A 318 8.49 14.88 6.11
C ARG A 318 8.66 15.57 4.77
N GLU A 319 9.73 15.25 4.03
CA GLU A 319 9.95 15.72 2.66
C GLU A 319 9.05 15.00 1.66
N ILE A 320 8.82 13.70 1.86
CA ILE A 320 8.07 12.86 0.90
C ILE A 320 6.57 12.91 1.08
N ILE A 321 6.07 13.08 2.30
CA ILE A 321 4.65 13.16 2.60
C ILE A 321 4.29 14.64 2.75
N PRO A 322 3.60 15.25 1.78
CA PRO A 322 3.20 16.63 1.89
C PRO A 322 2.35 16.82 3.14
N LYS A 323 2.60 17.89 3.89
CA LYS A 323 1.72 18.24 5.00
C LYS A 323 0.33 18.53 4.43
N PRO A 324 -0.76 18.07 5.08
CA PRO A 324 -2.09 18.50 4.69
C PRO A 324 -2.12 20.02 4.68
N THR A 325 -2.41 20.61 3.52
CA THR A 325 -2.63 22.05 3.42
C THR A 325 -3.84 22.34 4.30
N GLN A 326 -3.64 23.01 5.44
CA GLN A 326 -4.76 23.53 6.19
C GLN A 326 -5.53 24.45 5.24
N GLN A 327 -6.76 24.05 4.89
CA GLN A 327 -7.66 24.88 4.10
C GLN A 327 -8.00 26.13 4.91
N ASN A 328 -7.14 27.14 4.82
CA ASN A 328 -7.54 28.50 5.09
C ASN A 328 -8.52 28.88 3.98
N HIS A 329 -9.80 28.98 4.34
CA HIS A 329 -10.81 29.61 3.52
C HIS A 329 -10.40 31.06 3.23
N GLY A 330 -9.70 31.29 2.13
CA GLY A 330 -9.31 32.63 1.72
C GLY A 330 -8.27 32.65 0.61
N SER A 331 -8.73 32.97 -0.60
CA SER A 331 -7.96 33.30 -1.81
C SER A 331 -7.30 32.14 -2.57
N SER A 332 -7.73 32.04 -3.84
CA SER A 332 -7.17 31.21 -4.89
C SER A 332 -5.72 31.61 -5.20
N SER A 333 -4.76 30.79 -4.80
CA SER A 333 -3.48 30.67 -5.47
C SER A 333 -3.32 29.22 -5.94
N ARG A 334 -3.07 29.03 -7.24
CA ARG A 334 -2.67 27.74 -7.80
C ARG A 334 -1.37 27.32 -7.13
N SER A 335 -1.43 26.33 -6.25
CA SER A 335 -0.27 25.67 -5.65
C SER A 335 0.61 25.11 -6.78
N ARG A 336 1.86 25.56 -6.85
CA ARG A 336 2.90 25.07 -7.77
C ARG A 336 3.69 23.89 -7.17
N ASP A 337 3.40 23.48 -5.95
CA ASP A 337 4.23 22.50 -5.22
C ASP A 337 3.91 21.04 -5.58
N THR A 338 2.75 20.77 -6.19
CA THR A 338 2.41 19.44 -6.73
C THR A 338 3.10 19.11 -8.06
N ASP A 339 3.99 19.96 -8.57
CA ASP A 339 4.84 19.61 -9.73
C ASP A 339 6.24 19.11 -9.29
N LEU A 340 6.67 19.35 -8.04
CA LEU A 340 8.02 19.01 -7.58
C LEU A 340 8.29 17.50 -7.54
N TRP A 341 7.31 16.69 -7.11
CA TRP A 341 7.46 15.24 -7.02
C TRP A 341 7.43 14.49 -8.36
N MET A 342 6.75 15.03 -9.38
CA MET A 342 6.79 14.50 -10.75
C MET A 342 8.17 14.83 -11.33
N ASN A 343 8.73 16.02 -11.04
CA ASN A 343 10.07 16.38 -11.47
C ASN A 343 11.18 15.56 -10.79
N GLU A 344 11.00 15.08 -9.55
CA GLU A 344 11.94 14.13 -8.91
C GLU A 344 11.89 12.71 -9.52
N ILE A 345 10.74 12.30 -10.07
CA ILE A 345 10.57 11.01 -10.73
C ILE A 345 10.98 11.07 -12.21
N TYR A 346 10.96 12.27 -12.81
CA TYR A 346 11.39 12.57 -14.16
C TYR A 346 12.48 13.64 -14.17
N PRO A 347 13.76 13.31 -13.88
CA PRO A 347 14.84 14.20 -14.33
C PRO A 347 14.70 14.30 -15.85
N SER A 348 14.47 15.52 -16.36
CA SER A 348 14.47 15.76 -17.80
C SER A 348 15.79 15.20 -18.37
N PRO A 349 15.76 14.42 -19.47
CA PRO A 349 16.99 13.94 -20.08
C PRO A 349 17.86 15.15 -20.42
N ASP A 350 19.06 15.19 -19.85
CA ASP A 350 20.01 16.26 -20.09
C ASP A 350 20.41 16.22 -21.58
N PRO A 351 20.01 17.20 -22.40
CA PRO A 351 20.32 17.21 -23.82
C PRO A 351 21.82 17.40 -24.09
N SER A 352 22.65 17.62 -23.05
CA SER A 352 24.10 17.76 -23.18
C SER A 352 24.89 16.45 -23.08
N ALA A 353 24.24 15.30 -22.80
CA ALA A 353 24.92 14.01 -22.67
C ALA A 353 25.18 13.26 -24.00
N GLU A 354 24.62 13.70 -25.14
CA GLU A 354 24.91 13.15 -26.48
C GLU A 354 25.95 14.01 -27.23
N SER A 355 27.14 14.20 -26.68
CA SER A 355 28.30 14.64 -27.49
C SER A 355 29.64 14.34 -26.82
N SER A 356 29.91 13.08 -26.51
CA SER A 356 31.31 12.63 -26.36
C SER A 356 31.45 11.13 -26.61
N SER A 357 31.36 10.74 -27.88
CA SER A 357 31.96 9.50 -28.37
C SER A 357 32.99 9.82 -29.45
N SER A 358 34.25 9.75 -29.03
CA SER A 358 35.43 9.28 -29.79
C SER A 358 35.38 9.34 -31.33
N GLN A 359 36.23 10.20 -31.89
CA GLN A 359 37.28 9.83 -32.86
C GLN A 359 38.53 10.66 -32.62
#